data_AF-A0A832H128-F1
#
_entry.id   AF-A0A832H128-F1
#
_cell.length_a   1.000
_cell.length_b   1.000
_cell.length_c   1.000
_cell.angle_alpha   90.00
_cell.angle_beta   90.00
_cell.angle_gamma   90.00
#
_symmetry.space_group_name_H-M   'P 1'
#
loop_
_entity.id
_entity.type
_entity.pdbx_description
1 polymer ?
#
loop_
_entity_poly.entity_id
_entity_poly.type
_entity_poly.pdbx_seq_one_letter_code
_entity_poly.pdbx_strand_id
1 'polypeptide(L)'
;MKQRSSQTSNNCSCLKLHGTIKPLLEWFNLSGNQPLKQQFSEAIARLAVLKRVLQHFGEAADRLALEPEFYRYQESLIKGEISCLETEIDTLQSEHPNLRIFAAEQFKLELLAFEADPYAEFVCAGQLNRELAPFL
;
A
#
# COMPACT_ATOMS: atom_id res chain seq x y z
N MET A 1 48.82 9.12 -17.09
CA MET A 1 48.09 9.57 -15.87
C MET A 1 46.65 9.84 -16.30
N LYS A 2 45.69 8.97 -15.95
CA LYS A 2 44.83 9.02 -14.74
C LYS A 2 43.99 10.30 -14.71
N GLN A 3 42.65 10.35 -14.60
CA GLN A 3 41.47 9.47 -14.53
C GLN A 3 40.29 10.45 -14.79
N ARG A 4 39.29 10.13 -15.62
CA ARG A 4 37.99 9.50 -15.29
C ARG A 4 37.14 10.29 -14.27
N SER A 5 35.83 10.32 -14.59
CA SER A 5 34.65 10.55 -13.73
C SER A 5 33.91 11.86 -14.03
N SER A 6 32.60 11.91 -14.20
CA SER A 6 31.56 10.87 -14.36
C SER A 6 30.25 11.61 -14.56
N GLN A 7 29.58 11.39 -15.70
CA GLN A 7 28.15 11.63 -15.81
C GLN A 7 27.44 10.60 -14.94
N THR A 8 26.76 11.06 -13.88
CA THR A 8 25.74 10.29 -13.18
C THR A 8 24.38 10.76 -13.69
N SER A 9 23.92 10.10 -14.75
CA SER A 9 22.50 10.06 -15.10
C SER A 9 21.87 8.99 -14.20
N ASN A 10 21.18 9.44 -13.14
CA ASN A 10 20.32 8.57 -12.33
C ASN A 10 19.01 8.36 -13.09
N ASN A 11 19.03 7.48 -14.08
CA ASN A 11 17.82 6.96 -14.72
C ASN A 11 17.34 5.76 -13.90
N CYS A 12 16.36 5.96 -13.02
CA CYS A 12 15.56 4.86 -12.50
C CYS A 12 14.69 4.32 -13.65
N SER A 13 15.10 3.19 -14.24
CA SER A 13 14.24 2.42 -15.13
C SER A 13 13.34 1.52 -14.28
N CYS A 14 12.09 1.95 -14.08
CA CYS A 14 11.07 1.09 -13.50
C CYS A 14 10.84 -0.12 -14.41
N LEU A 15 11.12 -1.31 -13.88
CA LEU A 15 10.68 -2.58 -14.46
C LEU A 15 9.15 -2.57 -14.44
N LYS A 16 8.54 -2.36 -15.62
CA LYS A 16 7.10 -2.56 -15.82
C LYS A 16 6.78 -4.05 -15.64
N LEU A 17 6.47 -4.45 -14.41
CA LEU A 17 5.74 -5.69 -14.17
C LEU A 17 4.35 -5.54 -14.80
N HIS A 18 4.17 -6.12 -15.98
CA HIS A 18 2.87 -6.26 -16.64
C HIS A 18 2.10 -7.39 -15.95
N GLY A 19 1.62 -7.13 -14.74
CA GLY A 19 0.55 -7.91 -14.12
C GLY A 19 -0.78 -7.32 -14.57
N THR A 20 -1.45 -7.98 -15.51
CA THR A 20 -2.77 -7.57 -16.01
C THR A 20 -3.81 -7.70 -14.91
N ILE A 21 -4.07 -6.60 -14.22
CA ILE A 21 -5.36 -6.32 -13.59
C ILE A 21 -5.81 -4.94 -14.09
N LYS A 22 -6.25 -4.87 -15.34
CA LYS A 22 -7.05 -3.75 -15.85
C LYS A 22 -8.53 -4.12 -15.72
N PRO A 23 -9.40 -3.20 -15.29
CA PRO A 23 -9.58 -2.99 -13.87
C PRO A 23 -11.03 -3.22 -13.46
N LEU A 24 -11.25 -3.72 -12.24
CA LEU A 24 -12.56 -3.65 -11.56
C LEU A 24 -13.04 -2.19 -11.30
N LEU A 25 -12.25 -1.19 -11.74
CA LEU A 25 -12.40 0.24 -11.46
C LEU A 25 -13.19 1.00 -12.51
N GLU A 26 -13.42 0.42 -13.70
CA GLU A 26 -14.20 1.10 -14.75
C GLU A 26 -15.69 1.28 -14.38
N TRP A 27 -16.18 0.59 -13.34
CA TRP A 27 -17.57 0.69 -12.90
C TRP A 27 -17.86 1.83 -11.90
N PHE A 28 -16.84 2.37 -11.22
CA PHE A 28 -17.00 3.47 -10.26
C PHE A 28 -16.76 4.85 -10.88
N ASN A 29 -17.30 5.07 -12.07
CA ASN A 29 -17.21 6.32 -12.80
C ASN A 29 -18.25 7.33 -12.29
N LEU A 30 -17.98 8.03 -11.17
CA LEU A 30 -18.84 9.08 -10.61
C LEU A 30 -18.06 10.27 -10.02
N SER A 31 -17.71 11.20 -10.92
CA SER A 31 -17.62 12.65 -10.66
C SER A 31 -16.36 13.18 -9.95
N GLY A 32 -15.60 14.02 -10.67
CA GLY A 32 -14.70 15.07 -10.15
C GLY A 32 -13.57 14.63 -9.20
N ASN A 33 -12.31 14.67 -9.67
CA ASN A 33 -11.10 14.23 -8.95
C ASN A 33 -11.02 12.74 -8.59
N GLN A 34 -12.01 11.92 -8.98
CA GLN A 34 -12.06 10.50 -8.66
C GLN A 34 -10.90 9.66 -9.23
N PRO A 35 -10.39 9.91 -10.46
CA PRO A 35 -9.22 9.19 -10.96
C PRO A 35 -7.96 9.41 -10.12
N LEU A 36 -7.77 10.63 -9.60
CA LEU A 36 -6.63 10.98 -8.75
C LEU A 36 -6.75 10.32 -7.37
N LYS A 37 -7.93 10.39 -6.74
CA LYS A 37 -8.19 9.68 -5.47
C LYS A 37 -8.01 8.17 -5.62
N GLN A 38 -8.41 7.61 -6.76
CA GLN A 38 -8.26 6.20 -7.08
C GLN A 38 -6.79 5.80 -7.21
N GLN A 39 -5.99 6.54 -8.00
CA GLN A 39 -4.56 6.31 -8.12
C GLN A 39 -3.86 6.38 -6.75
N PHE A 40 -4.18 7.40 -5.97
CA PHE A 40 -3.66 7.56 -4.61
C PHE A 40 -4.02 6.37 -3.71
N SER A 41 -5.28 5.92 -3.75
CA SER A 41 -5.74 4.77 -2.96
C SER A 41 -5.04 3.47 -3.36
N GLU A 42 -4.83 3.26 -4.66
CA GLU A 42 -4.06 2.11 -5.16
C GLU A 42 -2.61 2.13 -4.70
N ALA A 43 -1.95 3.28 -4.75
CA ALA A 43 -0.57 3.42 -4.32
C ALA A 43 -0.44 3.08 -2.82
N ILE A 44 -1.34 3.61 -1.98
CA ILE A 44 -1.40 3.31 -0.55
C ILE A 44 -1.65 1.81 -0.31
N ALA A 45 -2.60 1.20 -1.02
CA ALA A 45 -2.90 -0.22 -0.88
C ALA A 45 -1.70 -1.11 -1.27
N ARG A 46 -1.04 -0.81 -2.40
CA ARG A 46 0.17 -1.53 -2.83
C ARG A 46 1.29 -1.38 -1.82
N LEU A 47 1.52 -0.16 -1.31
CA LEU A 47 2.53 0.11 -0.29
C LEU A 47 2.26 -0.71 0.98
N ALA A 48 1.01 -0.73 1.46
CA ALA A 48 0.62 -1.48 2.65
C ALA A 48 0.85 -2.99 2.48
N VAL A 49 0.47 -3.54 1.31
CA VAL A 49 0.70 -4.96 1.00
C VAL A 49 2.19 -5.28 0.94
N LEU A 50 3.00 -4.48 0.23
CA LEU A 50 4.43 -4.73 0.13
C LEU A 50 5.16 -4.63 1.48
N LYS A 51 4.73 -3.71 2.36
CA LYS A 51 5.24 -3.64 3.74
C LYS A 51 4.92 -4.90 4.53
N ARG A 52 3.69 -5.44 4.41
CA ARG A 52 3.31 -6.73 5.04
C ARG A 52 4.08 -7.91 4.44
N VAL A 53 4.28 -7.94 3.13
CA VAL A 53 5.11 -8.96 2.47
C VAL A 53 6.52 -8.91 3.03
N LEU A 54 7.13 -7.73 3.13
CA LEU A 54 8.48 -7.57 3.68
C LEU A 54 8.59 -8.03 5.15
N GLN A 55 7.55 -7.81 5.96
CA GLN A 55 7.48 -8.35 7.32
C GLN A 55 7.48 -9.88 7.32
N HIS A 56 6.71 -10.50 6.43
CA HIS A 56 6.64 -11.96 6.33
C HIS A 56 7.96 -12.59 5.86
N PHE A 57 8.73 -11.90 5.01
CA PHE A 57 10.07 -12.33 4.63
C PHE A 57 10.93 -12.57 5.88
N GLY A 58 10.93 -11.64 6.84
CA GLY A 58 11.68 -11.77 8.10
C GLY A 58 11.30 -13.01 8.93
N GLU A 59 10.06 -13.48 8.83
CA GLU A 59 9.57 -14.69 9.52
C GLU A 59 9.83 -15.98 8.74
N ALA A 60 9.90 -15.90 7.41
CA ALA A 60 9.99 -17.04 6.51
C ALA A 60 11.44 -17.48 6.24
N ALA A 61 12.41 -16.56 6.33
CA ALA A 61 13.83 -16.83 6.12
C ALA A 61 14.34 -18.00 6.98
N ASP A 62 13.88 -18.07 8.24
CA ASP A 62 14.29 -19.08 9.21
C ASP A 62 13.64 -20.46 8.97
N ARG A 63 12.54 -20.52 8.21
CA ARG A 63 11.70 -21.74 8.10
C ARG A 63 11.91 -22.52 6.81
N LEU A 64 12.25 -21.86 5.71
CA LEU A 64 12.16 -22.44 4.36
C LEU A 64 13.47 -22.98 3.77
N ALA A 65 14.59 -22.91 4.51
CA ALA A 65 15.92 -23.35 4.02
C ALA A 65 16.23 -22.82 2.61
N LEU A 66 15.79 -21.59 2.31
CA LEU A 66 16.00 -20.95 1.01
C LEU A 66 17.46 -20.53 0.88
N GLU A 67 17.93 -20.49 -0.37
CA GLU A 67 19.25 -19.95 -0.67
C GLU A 67 19.30 -18.46 -0.25
N PRO A 68 20.24 -18.07 0.65
CA PRO A 68 20.28 -16.73 1.22
C PRO A 68 20.34 -15.61 0.19
N GLU A 69 21.05 -15.84 -0.92
CA GLU A 69 21.22 -14.90 -2.03
C GLU A 69 19.90 -14.63 -2.76
N PHE A 70 19.10 -15.68 -2.98
CA PHE A 70 17.78 -15.55 -3.59
C PHE A 70 16.87 -14.70 -2.70
N TYR A 71 16.85 -15.01 -1.39
CA TYR A 71 16.05 -14.27 -0.42
C TYR A 71 16.43 -12.79 -0.36
N ARG A 72 17.73 -12.47 -0.27
CA ARG A 72 18.23 -11.09 -0.22
C ARG A 72 17.93 -10.31 -1.50
N TYR A 73 17.97 -10.99 -2.66
CA TYR A 73 17.61 -10.37 -3.92
C TYR A 73 16.12 -9.97 -3.95
N GLN A 74 15.22 -10.88 -3.58
CA GLN A 74 13.78 -10.58 -3.52
C GLN A 74 13.47 -9.47 -2.51
N GLU A 75 14.11 -9.50 -1.34
CA GLU A 75 13.98 -8.45 -0.34
C GLU A 75 14.41 -7.08 -0.89
N SER A 76 15.51 -7.02 -1.66
CA SER A 76 15.98 -5.78 -2.26
C SER A 76 15.02 -5.22 -3.31
N LEU A 77 14.38 -6.07 -4.10
CA LEU A 77 13.38 -5.67 -5.10
C LEU A 77 12.15 -5.06 -4.43
N ILE A 78 11.63 -5.72 -3.40
CA ILE A 78 10.46 -5.24 -2.64
C ILE A 78 10.78 -3.89 -1.97
N LYS A 79 11.96 -3.74 -1.36
CA LYS A 79 12.39 -2.47 -0.77
C LYS A 79 12.50 -1.35 -1.80
N GLY A 80 12.99 -1.65 -3.01
CA GLY A 80 13.02 -0.70 -4.12
C GLY A 80 11.62 -0.22 -4.51
N GLU A 81 10.69 -1.15 -4.69
CA GLU A 81 9.30 -0.82 -5.07
C GLU A 81 8.58 -0.03 -3.97
N ILE A 82 8.79 -0.37 -2.70
CA ILE A 82 8.30 0.41 -1.55
C ILE A 82 8.77 1.87 -1.65
N SER A 83 10.07 2.08 -1.89
CA SER A 83 10.64 3.43 -2.00
C SER A 83 10.06 4.22 -3.19
N CYS A 84 9.81 3.55 -4.32
CA CYS A 84 9.15 4.17 -5.47
C CYS A 84 7.72 4.61 -5.14
N LEU A 85 6.94 3.74 -4.50
CA LEU A 85 5.55 4.05 -4.11
C LEU A 85 5.49 5.17 -3.06
N GLU A 86 6.38 5.17 -2.07
CA GLU A 86 6.45 6.25 -1.07
C GLU A 86 6.71 7.60 -1.76
N THR A 87 7.64 7.64 -2.71
CA THR A 87 7.93 8.85 -3.50
C THR A 87 6.73 9.30 -4.34
N GLU A 88 6.01 8.37 -4.99
CA GLU A 88 4.80 8.67 -5.76
C GLU A 88 3.70 9.26 -4.86
N ILE A 89 3.45 8.63 -3.71
CA ILE A 89 2.46 9.08 -2.73
C ILE A 89 2.78 10.48 -2.22
N ASP A 90 4.05 10.73 -1.86
CA ASP A 90 4.51 12.05 -1.40
C ASP A 90 4.33 13.12 -2.47
N THR A 91 4.66 12.78 -3.72
CA THR A 91 4.47 13.67 -4.88
C THR A 91 2.99 14.00 -5.05
N LEU A 92 2.11 12.99 -5.11
CA LEU A 92 0.66 13.19 -5.24
C LEU A 92 0.10 14.08 -4.12
N GLN A 93 0.52 13.87 -2.86
CA GLN A 93 0.07 14.70 -1.74
C GLN A 93 0.60 16.13 -1.78
N SER A 94 1.79 16.33 -2.34
CA SER A 94 2.39 17.66 -2.49
C SER A 94 1.70 18.48 -3.58
N GLU A 95 1.37 17.84 -4.71
CA GLU A 95 0.68 18.45 -5.85
C GLU A 95 -0.82 18.66 -5.58
N HIS A 96 -1.41 17.78 -4.77
CA HIS A 96 -2.83 17.78 -4.47
C HIS A 96 -3.09 17.68 -2.95
N PRO A 97 -2.98 18.79 -2.20
CA PRO A 97 -3.14 18.79 -0.75
C PRO A 97 -4.49 18.24 -0.25
N ASN A 98 -5.54 18.28 -1.08
CA ASN A 98 -6.84 17.68 -0.79
C ASN A 98 -6.79 16.15 -0.61
N LEU A 99 -5.75 15.48 -1.11
CA LEU A 99 -5.53 14.05 -0.87
C LEU A 99 -5.22 13.75 0.60
N ARG A 100 -4.66 14.69 1.36
CA ARG A 100 -4.46 14.51 2.82
C ARG A 100 -5.77 14.46 3.57
N ILE A 101 -6.73 15.32 3.19
CA ILE A 101 -8.08 15.32 3.76
C ILE A 101 -8.78 14.01 3.42
N PHE A 102 -8.72 13.59 2.14
CA PHE A 102 -9.26 12.32 1.71
C PHE A 102 -8.65 11.13 2.47
N ALA A 103 -7.33 11.10 2.66
CA ALA A 103 -6.65 10.04 3.41
C ALA A 103 -7.12 9.98 4.87
N ALA A 104 -7.31 11.13 5.53
CA ALA A 104 -7.83 11.19 6.89
C ALA A 104 -9.29 10.70 6.98
N GLU A 105 -10.13 11.04 6.00
CA GLU A 105 -11.51 10.53 5.90
C GLU A 105 -11.53 9.01 5.71
N GLN A 106 -10.68 8.47 4.82
CA GLN A 106 -10.57 7.02 4.62
C GLN A 106 -10.11 6.31 5.89
N PHE A 107 -9.11 6.85 6.59
CA PHE A 107 -8.64 6.28 7.85
C PHE A 107 -9.73 6.28 8.92
N LYS A 108 -10.56 7.34 9.00
CA LYS A 108 -11.71 7.37 9.91
C LYS A 108 -12.72 6.26 9.60
N LEU A 109 -13.02 6.03 8.32
CA LEU A 109 -13.91 4.95 7.90
C LEU A 109 -13.34 3.57 8.23
N GLU A 110 -12.03 3.39 8.08
CA GLU A 110 -11.33 2.15 8.46
C GLU A 110 -11.44 1.88 9.97
N LEU A 111 -11.25 2.89 10.82
CA LEU A 111 -11.42 2.75 12.27
C LEU A 111 -12.84 2.36 12.66
N LEU A 112 -13.84 2.96 12.01
CA LEU A 112 -15.25 2.62 12.23
C LEU A 112 -15.56 1.17 11.82
N ALA A 113 -14.98 0.69 10.71
CA ALA A 113 -15.15 -0.69 10.27
C ALA A 113 -14.50 -1.68 11.25
N PHE A 114 -13.28 -1.39 11.71
CA PHE A 114 -12.56 -2.20 12.69
C PHE A 114 -13.30 -2.28 14.04
N GLU A 115 -14.04 -1.23 14.42
CA GLU A 115 -14.90 -1.25 15.60
C GLU A 115 -16.21 -2.04 15.38
N ALA A 116 -16.79 -1.96 14.19
CA ALA A 116 -18.06 -2.62 13.89
C ALA A 116 -17.95 -4.15 13.81
N ASP A 117 -16.86 -4.67 13.22
CA ASP A 117 -16.61 -6.11 13.06
C ASP A 117 -16.77 -6.90 14.39
N PRO A 118 -16.10 -6.53 15.50
CA PRO A 118 -16.26 -7.26 16.77
C PRO A 118 -17.66 -7.12 17.37
N TYR A 119 -18.35 -5.98 17.20
CA TYR A 119 -19.73 -5.84 17.68
C TYR A 119 -20.66 -6.82 16.97
N ALA A 120 -20.50 -7.02 15.66
CA ALA A 120 -21.24 -8.01 14.91
C ALA A 120 -20.95 -9.44 15.41
N GLU A 121 -19.69 -9.76 15.72
CA GLU A 121 -19.30 -11.06 16.29
C GLU A 121 -19.95 -11.31 17.67
N PHE A 122 -19.98 -10.31 18.56
CA PHE A 122 -20.60 -10.43 19.89
C PHE A 122 -22.12 -10.61 19.83
N VAL A 123 -22.79 -9.98 18.85
CA VAL A 123 -24.22 -10.19 18.60
C VAL A 123 -24.46 -11.62 18.09
N CYS A 124 -23.65 -12.08 17.12
CA CYS A 124 -23.74 -13.45 16.60
C CYS A 124 -23.49 -14.51 17.68
N ALA A 125 -22.59 -14.25 18.62
CA ALA A 125 -22.30 -15.11 19.76
C ALA A 125 -23.37 -15.06 20.87
N GLY A 126 -24.39 -14.18 20.75
CA GLY A 126 -25.44 -13.99 21.74
C GLY A 126 -24.99 -13.28 23.02
N GLN A 127 -23.78 -12.70 23.04
CA GLN A 127 -23.24 -11.93 24.16
C GLN A 127 -23.79 -10.50 24.18
N LEU A 128 -24.19 -9.99 23.01
CA LEU A 128 -24.94 -8.75 22.86
C LEU A 128 -26.29 -9.04 22.19
N ASN A 129 -27.30 -8.25 22.55
CA ASN A 129 -28.64 -8.34 21.95
C ASN A 129 -28.83 -7.41 20.73
N ARG A 130 -27.86 -6.52 20.47
CA ARG A 130 -27.80 -5.61 19.32
C ARG A 130 -26.39 -5.08 19.12
N GLU A 131 -26.10 -4.58 17.93
CA GLU A 131 -24.88 -3.82 17.66
C GLU A 131 -24.84 -2.53 18.49
N LEU A 132 -23.64 -2.13 18.90
CA LEU A 132 -23.42 -0.92 19.66
C LEU A 132 -23.16 0.26 18.73
N ALA A 133 -23.46 1.47 19.21
CA ALA A 133 -23.04 2.68 18.50
C ALA A 133 -21.51 2.80 18.55
N PRO A 134 -20.84 3.15 17.44
CA PRO A 134 -19.40 3.39 17.44
C PRO A 134 -19.00 4.47 18.44
N PHE A 135 -17.85 4.28 19.08
CA PHE A 135 -17.23 5.29 19.95
C PHE A 135 -16.34 6.26 19.18
N LEU A 136 -15.75 5.83 18.06
CA LEU A 136 -14.76 6.58 17.26
C LEU A 136 -15.38 7.48 16.17
#